data_AF-D3YY29-F1
#
_entry.id   AF-D3YY29-F1
#
_cell.length_a   1.000
_cell.length_b   1.000
_cell.length_c   1.000
_cell.angle_alpha   90.00
_cell.angle_beta   90.00
_cell.angle_gamma   90.00
#
_symmetry.space_group_name_H-M   'P 1'
#
loop_
_entity.id
_entity.type
_entity.pdbx_description
1 polymer ?
#
loop_
_entity_poly.entity_id
_entity_poly.type
_entity_poly.pdbx_seq_one_letter_code
_entity_poly.pdbx_strand_id
1 'polypeptide(L)'
;MGNTLGLAPMGTLPRRSHRREEPLPNPGSFDELHRLCKDVFPAQMEGVKLVVNKVLSSHFQVAHTVHMSALGLPGYHLHTAYAGDWQLSPTEVFPTVVGDMDSSGSLNAQVLLLLAER
;
A
#
# COMPACT_ATOMS: atom_id res chain seq x y z
N MET A 1 43.16 49.99 -38.54
CA MET A 1 44.10 49.70 -37.44
C MET A 1 43.33 49.86 -36.13
N GLY A 2 42.97 48.87 -35.32
CA GLY A 2 43.01 47.41 -35.34
C GLY A 2 42.27 47.00 -34.06
N ASN A 3 41.19 46.24 -34.16
CA ASN A 3 40.34 45.89 -33.01
C ASN A 3 41.13 44.98 -32.05
N THR A 4 41.33 45.42 -30.80
CA THR A 4 41.89 44.60 -29.73
C THR A 4 40.80 43.69 -29.16
N LEU A 5 40.70 42.49 -29.74
CA LEU A 5 40.00 41.34 -29.14
C LEU A 5 40.70 41.00 -27.82
N GLY A 6 40.14 41.47 -26.71
CA GLY A 6 40.48 41.00 -25.38
C GLY A 6 40.02 39.54 -25.25
N LEU A 7 40.98 38.61 -25.29
CA LEU A 7 40.77 37.22 -24.92
C LEU A 7 40.38 37.16 -23.44
N ALA A 8 39.09 36.96 -23.17
CA ALA A 8 38.64 36.58 -21.82
C ALA A 8 39.24 35.20 -21.49
N PRO A 9 39.80 35.00 -20.29
CA PRO A 9 40.32 33.70 -19.89
C PRO A 9 39.15 32.70 -19.86
N MET A 10 39.36 31.54 -20.50
CA MET A 10 38.49 30.38 -20.39
C MET A 10 38.34 30.04 -18.90
N GLY A 11 37.24 30.50 -18.30
CA GLY A 11 36.85 30.12 -16.96
C GLY A 11 36.81 28.60 -16.89
N THR A 12 37.62 28.02 -16.01
CA THR A 12 37.58 26.62 -15.67
C THR A 12 36.14 26.26 -15.31
N LEU A 13 35.48 25.49 -16.18
CA LEU A 13 34.17 24.89 -15.86
C LEU A 13 34.33 24.17 -14.51
N PRO A 14 33.45 24.38 -13.53
CA PRO A 14 33.53 23.65 -12.28
C PRO A 14 33.42 22.17 -12.62
N ARG A 15 34.53 21.46 -12.36
CA ARG A 15 34.62 20.01 -12.45
C ARG A 15 33.45 19.47 -11.62
N ARG A 16 32.43 18.91 -12.28
CA ARG A 16 31.28 18.28 -11.60
C ARG A 16 31.89 17.29 -10.61
N SER A 17 31.85 17.64 -9.34
CA SER A 17 32.11 16.72 -8.24
C SER A 17 31.28 15.49 -8.55
N HIS A 18 31.88 14.30 -8.48
CA HIS A 18 31.12 13.04 -8.45
C HIS A 18 30.06 13.25 -7.37
N ARG A 19 28.81 13.49 -7.81
CA ARG A 19 27.67 13.60 -6.92
C ARG A 19 27.66 12.22 -6.28
N ARG A 20 28.00 12.16 -4.98
CA ARG A 20 27.86 10.95 -4.19
C ARG A 20 26.45 10.47 -4.49
N GLU A 21 26.33 9.36 -5.22
CA GLU A 21 25.02 8.80 -5.56
C GLU A 21 24.37 8.51 -4.21
N GLU A 22 23.41 9.35 -3.83
CA GLU A 22 22.58 9.04 -2.68
C GLU A 22 21.91 7.70 -2.99
N PRO A 23 21.93 6.74 -2.05
CA PRO A 23 21.25 5.47 -2.25
C PRO A 23 19.80 5.77 -2.65
N LEU A 24 19.40 5.30 -3.83
CA LEU A 24 18.03 5.47 -4.29
C LEU A 24 17.10 4.76 -3.29
N PRO A 25 15.96 5.39 -2.92
CA PRO A 25 15.00 4.75 -2.04
C PRO A 25 14.39 3.52 -2.72
N ASN A 26 13.86 2.59 -1.91
CA ASN A 26 13.13 1.44 -2.42
C ASN A 26 11.94 1.92 -3.29
N PRO A 27 11.87 1.54 -4.58
CA PRO A 27 10.82 1.98 -5.48
C PRO A 27 9.42 1.40 -5.16
N GLY A 28 9.30 0.45 -4.23
CA GLY A 28 8.04 -0.24 -3.91
C GLY A 28 7.84 -1.51 -4.71
N SER A 29 6.70 -2.18 -4.51
CA SER A 29 6.39 -3.43 -5.22
C SER A 29 5.78 -3.16 -6.60
N PHE A 30 5.89 -4.14 -7.50
CA PHE A 30 5.30 -4.03 -8.85
C PHE A 30 3.77 -3.87 -8.81
N ASP A 31 3.10 -4.47 -7.82
CA ASP A 31 1.64 -4.40 -7.67
C ASP A 31 1.16 -2.98 -7.33
N GLU A 32 2.02 -2.15 -6.73
CA GLU A 32 1.70 -0.77 -6.37
C GLU A 32 1.80 0.22 -7.54
N LEU A 33 2.37 -0.18 -8.69
CA LEU A 33 2.64 0.72 -9.83
C LEU A 33 1.42 1.52 -10.30
N HIS A 34 0.23 0.91 -10.30
CA HIS A 34 -1.00 1.55 -10.74
C HIS A 34 -1.94 1.90 -9.58
N ARG A 35 -1.58 1.61 -8.33
CA ARG A 35 -2.46 1.80 -7.17
C ARG A 35 -2.87 3.26 -7.02
N LEU A 36 -1.89 4.17 -7.10
CA LEU A 36 -2.12 5.63 -6.99
C LEU A 36 -3.09 6.17 -8.05
N CYS A 37 -3.11 5.58 -9.24
CA CYS A 37 -4.01 5.99 -10.32
C CYS A 37 -5.41 5.37 -10.17
N LYS A 38 -5.52 4.16 -9.61
CA LYS A 38 -6.80 3.46 -9.45
C LYS A 38 -7.58 3.91 -8.21
N ASP A 39 -6.89 4.28 -7.14
CA ASP A 39 -7.51 4.63 -5.86
C ASP A 39 -8.31 5.94 -5.88
N VAL A 40 -8.16 6.77 -6.91
CA VAL A 40 -8.90 8.04 -7.05
C VAL A 40 -10.33 7.84 -7.56
N PHE A 41 -10.64 6.69 -8.15
CA PHE A 41 -11.96 6.44 -8.72
C PHE A 41 -12.95 6.07 -7.61
N PRO A 42 -14.16 6.67 -7.60
CA PRO A 42 -15.15 6.37 -6.57
C PRO A 42 -15.65 4.93 -6.70
N ALA A 43 -15.76 4.24 -5.56
CA ALA A 43 -16.42 2.94 -5.51
C ALA A 43 -17.92 3.09 -5.74
N GLN A 44 -18.48 2.27 -6.63
CA GLN A 44 -19.93 2.19 -6.80
C GLN A 44 -20.53 1.46 -5.60
N MET A 45 -21.50 2.10 -4.94
CA MET A 45 -22.25 1.50 -3.84
C MET A 45 -23.69 1.25 -4.25
N GLU A 46 -24.21 0.10 -3.85
CA GLU A 46 -25.60 -0.31 -4.10
C GLU A 46 -26.22 -0.75 -2.78
N GLY A 47 -27.44 -0.29 -2.53
CA GLY A 47 -28.15 -0.52 -1.28
C GLY A 47 -27.46 0.12 -0.06
N VAL A 48 -27.49 -0.58 1.07
CA VAL A 48 -26.95 -0.11 2.35
C VAL A 48 -25.97 -1.14 2.90
N LYS A 49 -24.74 -0.68 3.19
CA LYS A 49 -23.69 -1.49 3.83
C LYS A 49 -23.44 -0.97 5.24
N LEU A 50 -23.77 -1.78 6.24
CA LEU A 50 -23.45 -1.52 7.64
C LEU A 50 -22.19 -2.31 8.00
N VAL A 51 -21.18 -1.62 8.55
CA VAL A 51 -19.91 -2.24 8.97
C VAL A 51 -19.67 -1.90 10.43
N VAL A 52 -19.46 -2.93 11.25
CA VAL A 52 -19.14 -2.82 12.67
C VAL A 52 -17.78 -3.45 12.90
N ASN A 53 -16.77 -2.61 13.15
CA ASN A 53 -15.39 -3.05 13.39
C ASN A 53 -15.08 -2.97 14.89
N LYS A 54 -14.62 -4.07 15.46
CA LYS A 54 -14.23 -4.19 16.86
C LYS A 54 -12.81 -4.74 16.97
N VAL A 55 -11.94 -3.94 17.58
CA VAL A 55 -10.60 -4.36 17.96
C VAL A 55 -10.70 -5.04 19.32
N LEU A 56 -10.30 -6.31 19.41
CA LEU A 56 -10.38 -7.11 20.63
C LEU A 56 -9.04 -7.12 21.39
N SER A 57 -7.93 -6.95 20.68
CA SER A 57 -6.59 -6.80 21.24
C SER A 57 -5.69 -6.01 20.28
N SER A 58 -4.44 -5.74 20.66
CA SER A 58 -3.43 -5.18 19.75
C SER A 58 -3.22 -6.01 18.48
N HIS A 59 -3.47 -7.31 18.56
CA HIS A 59 -3.19 -8.27 17.48
C HIS A 59 -4.44 -8.76 16.77
N PHE A 60 -5.64 -8.54 17.32
CA PHE A 60 -6.84 -9.20 16.83
C PHE A 60 -8.01 -8.23 16.66
N GLN A 61 -8.53 -8.20 15.44
CA GLN A 61 -9.68 -7.41 15.05
C GLN A 61 -10.76 -8.28 14.39
N VAL A 62 -12.01 -7.91 14.65
CA VAL A 62 -13.19 -8.56 14.09
C VAL A 62 -14.09 -7.50 13.48
N ALA A 63 -14.56 -7.74 12.27
CA ALA A 63 -15.42 -6.86 11.52
C ALA A 63 -16.67 -7.62 11.05
N HIS A 64 -17.83 -7.06 11.35
CA HIS A 64 -19.12 -7.58 10.91
C HIS A 64 -19.67 -6.66 9.83
N THR A 65 -19.91 -7.20 8.65
CA THR A 65 -20.49 -6.45 7.54
C THR A 65 -21.85 -7.02 7.20
N VAL A 66 -22.89 -6.18 7.25
CA VAL A 66 -24.23 -6.49 6.78
C VAL A 66 -24.47 -5.68 5.51
N HIS A 67 -24.76 -6.35 4.40
CA HIS A 67 -25.12 -5.71 3.14
C HIS A 67 -26.60 -5.97 2.84
N MET A 68 -27.34 -4.89 2.59
CA MET A 68 -28.73 -4.91 2.19
C MET A 68 -28.81 -4.35 0.77
N SER A 69 -29.30 -5.15 -0.17
CA SER A 69 -29.35 -4.83 -1.59
C SER A 69 -30.79 -4.72 -2.07
N ALA A 70 -31.04 -3.86 -3.06
CA ALA A 70 -32.33 -3.76 -3.74
C ALA A 70 -32.37 -4.63 -5.02
N LEU A 71 -31.21 -4.99 -5.56
CA LEU A 71 -31.05 -5.76 -6.80
C LEU A 71 -30.56 -7.19 -6.59
N GLY A 72 -29.84 -7.44 -5.49
CA GLY A 72 -29.24 -8.72 -5.12
C GLY A 72 -29.76 -9.25 -3.79
N LEU A 73 -29.20 -10.39 -3.37
CA LEU A 73 -29.51 -10.97 -2.07
C LEU A 73 -28.79 -10.21 -0.95
N PRO A 74 -29.45 -9.94 0.19
CA PRO A 74 -28.77 -9.42 1.36
C PRO A 74 -27.76 -10.44 1.89
N GLY A 75 -26.65 -9.96 2.44
CA GLY A 75 -25.54 -10.80 2.86
C GLY A 75 -24.92 -10.36 4.17
N TYR A 76 -24.34 -11.31 4.88
CA TYR A 76 -23.54 -11.06 6.06
C TYR A 76 -22.13 -11.63 5.85
N HIS A 77 -21.12 -10.82 6.18
CA HIS A 77 -19.73 -11.22 6.19
C HIS A 77 -19.14 -11.06 7.59
N LEU A 78 -18.50 -12.14 8.05
CA LEU A 78 -17.63 -12.13 9.21
C LEU A 78 -16.19 -12.05 8.74
N HIS A 79 -15.55 -10.92 9.04
CA HIS A 79 -14.15 -10.70 8.75
C HIS A 79 -13.35 -10.72 10.05
N THR A 80 -12.22 -11.41 10.05
CA THR A 80 -11.31 -11.51 11.18
C THR A 80 -9.90 -11.31 10.68
N ALA A 81 -9.11 -10.52 11.41
CA ALA A 81 -7.71 -10.34 11.08
C ALA A 81 -6.85 -10.40 12.34
N TYR A 82 -5.76 -11.15 12.21
CA TYR A 82 -4.69 -11.28 13.19
C TYR A 82 -3.41 -10.68 12.61
N ALA A 83 -2.73 -9.84 13.39
CA ALA A 83 -1.42 -9.28 13.05
C ALA A 83 -0.43 -9.58 14.17
N GLY A 84 0.71 -10.18 13.82
CA GLY A 84 1.79 -10.49 14.75
C GLY A 84 2.58 -9.26 15.20
N ASP A 85 3.77 -9.50 15.74
CA ASP A 85 4.64 -8.47 16.31
C ASP A 85 5.75 -8.01 15.35
N TRP A 86 6.09 -8.82 14.34
CA TRP A 86 7.26 -8.55 13.49
C TRP A 86 6.91 -7.56 12.38
N GLN A 87 7.32 -6.31 12.54
CA GLN A 87 7.11 -5.28 11.53
C GLN A 87 8.40 -5.00 10.75
N LEU A 88 8.47 -5.45 9.49
CA LEU A 88 9.62 -5.20 8.61
C LEU A 88 9.49 -3.87 7.86
N SER A 89 8.25 -3.45 7.57
CA SER A 89 7.95 -2.17 6.94
C SER A 89 6.71 -1.54 7.58
N PRO A 90 6.47 -0.23 7.43
CA PRO A 90 5.26 0.42 7.94
C PRO A 90 3.97 -0.24 7.45
N THR A 91 4.03 -0.89 6.28
CA THR A 91 2.90 -1.53 5.58
C THR A 91 2.74 -3.01 5.89
N GLU A 92 3.77 -3.70 6.39
CA GLU A 92 3.75 -5.16 6.53
C GLU A 92 4.15 -5.60 7.94
N VAL A 93 3.25 -6.35 8.57
CA VAL A 93 3.43 -6.97 9.89
C VAL A 93 3.29 -8.49 9.73
N PHE A 94 4.10 -9.25 10.44
CA PHE A 94 4.21 -10.69 10.30
C PHE A 94 4.08 -11.42 11.65
N PRO A 95 3.46 -12.61 11.66
CA PRO A 95 2.57 -13.12 10.61
C PRO A 95 1.27 -12.30 10.56
N THR A 96 0.71 -12.10 9.37
CA THR A 96 -0.66 -11.56 9.22
C THR A 96 -1.57 -12.66 8.67
N VAL A 97 -2.70 -12.86 9.34
CA VAL A 97 -3.72 -13.83 8.93
C VAL A 97 -5.04 -13.11 8.83
N VAL A 98 -5.69 -13.20 7.68
CA VAL A 98 -6.99 -12.58 7.42
C VAL A 98 -7.94 -13.65 6.93
N GLY A 99 -9.15 -13.67 7.48
CA GLY A 99 -10.23 -14.55 7.07
C GLY A 99 -11.52 -13.76 6.88
N ASP A 100 -12.27 -14.09 5.84
CA ASP A 100 -13.62 -13.58 5.58
C ASP A 100 -14.54 -14.74 5.24
N MET A 101 -15.66 -14.85 5.94
CA MET A 101 -16.67 -15.87 5.69
C MET A 101 -18.02 -15.19 5.43
N ASP A 102 -18.67 -15.57 4.34
CA ASP A 102 -20.02 -15.12 4.04
C ASP A 102 -21.10 -16.09 4.57
N SER A 103 -22.34 -15.62 4.65
CA SER A 103 -23.49 -16.42 5.09
C SER A 103 -23.87 -17.56 4.14
N SER A 104 -23.29 -17.63 2.93
CA SER A 104 -23.51 -18.72 1.97
C SER A 104 -22.50 -19.87 2.13
N GLY A 105 -21.48 -19.67 2.99
CA GLY A 105 -20.41 -20.63 3.25
C GLY A 105 -19.15 -20.43 2.42
N SER A 106 -19.04 -19.32 1.66
CA SER A 106 -17.79 -18.97 0.99
C SER A 106 -16.78 -18.45 2.00
N LEU A 107 -15.58 -19.02 1.98
CA LEU A 107 -14.47 -18.63 2.86
C LEU A 107 -13.33 -18.10 2.00
N ASN A 108 -12.86 -16.90 2.33
CA ASN A 108 -11.61 -16.33 1.81
C ASN A 108 -10.60 -16.23 2.95
N ALA A 109 -9.38 -16.73 2.74
CA ALA A 109 -8.33 -16.65 3.73
C ALA A 109 -7.01 -16.22 3.06
N GLN A 110 -6.30 -15.30 3.70
CA GLN A 110 -5.00 -14.81 3.27
C GLN A 110 -4.02 -14.92 4.43
N VAL A 111 -2.84 -15.47 4.16
CA VAL A 111 -1.80 -15.69 5.17
C VAL A 111 -0.50 -15.13 4.62
N LEU A 112 0.04 -14.14 5.33
CA LEU A 112 1.30 -13.49 5.01
C LEU A 112 2.33 -13.88 6.08
N LEU A 113 3.35 -14.64 5.67
CA LEU A 113 4.47 -15.05 6.52
C LEU A 113 5.79 -14.55 5.94
N LEU A 114 6.67 -14.08 6.83
CA LEU A 114 8.06 -13.82 6.51
C LEU A 114 8.86 -15.10 6.72
N LEU A 115 9.29 -15.73 5.62
CA LEU A 115 10.07 -16.98 5.67
C LEU A 115 11.56 -16.74 5.88
N ALA A 116 12.09 -15.63 5.35
CA ALA A 116 13.49 -15.23 5.49
C ALA A 116 13.64 -13.72 5.30
N GLU A 117 14.60 -13.14 6.00
CA GLU A 117 15.05 -11.76 5.79
C GLU A 117 16.13 -11.75 4.70
N ARG A 118 16.07 -10.76 3.80
CA ARG A 118 17.00 -10.63 2.66
C ARG A 118 18.28 -9.90 3.05
#